data_AF-A0A2V7SQS0-F1
#
_entry.id   AF-A0A2V7SQS0-F1
#
_cell.length_a   1.000
_cell.length_b   1.000
_cell.length_c   1.000
_cell.angle_alpha   90.00
_cell.angle_beta   90.00
_cell.angle_gamma   90.00
#
_symmetry.space_group_name_H-M   'P 1'
#
loop_
_entity.id
_entity.type
_entity.pdbx_description
1 polymer ?
#
loop_
_entity_poly.entity_id
_entity_poly.type
_entity_poly.pdbx_seq_one_letter_code
_entity_poly.pdbx_strand_id
1 'polypeptide(L)'
;MAHPDRGATRSTLDGRSMTDHDLARLLPVDRFGDVRSVKSFPHGLSGAAVYDVATDAGDFVVRVLGATDDDLWHRQITMLRLVADAAIAPPLAWVDEGARTVVSVKIAGPLPTALVDPAARPRAIASVVETLARLHRLPSAGVSPADPTSMARGLWLRQSVKPGFPAWALPAAEQIDRAATMLDDDPRRVPSHNDMNPTNVLWDGTRVWLVDWDASGLTHPYPPLRRRRGTLAPREAGRRDDHRRAGGDFPGTAATWRDPLRDDVSVAGRRRRLRRAAASRRRTDAPAVLCDALHGRTPHADGSSDVRRRDAARRNRLTSAAT
;
A
#
# COMPACT_ATOMS: atom_id res chain seq x y z
N MET A 1 5.38 -47.36 29.64
CA MET A 1 5.78 -45.94 29.54
C MET A 1 4.97 -45.31 28.43
N ALA A 2 3.97 -44.51 28.80
CA ALA A 2 3.06 -43.84 27.89
C ALA A 2 3.70 -42.56 27.34
N HIS A 3 3.65 -42.38 26.02
CA HIS A 3 3.98 -41.13 25.35
C HIS A 3 2.67 -40.34 25.18
N PRO A 4 2.55 -39.10 25.68
CA PRO A 4 1.32 -38.34 25.53
C PRO A 4 1.24 -37.76 24.11
N ASP A 5 0.15 -38.15 23.47
CA ASP A 5 -0.40 -37.63 22.23
C ASP A 5 -0.74 -36.14 22.42
N ARG A 6 0.03 -35.25 21.77
CA ARG A 6 -0.28 -33.82 21.69
C ARG A 6 -1.09 -33.59 20.43
N GLY A 7 -2.41 -33.62 20.59
CA GLY A 7 -3.37 -33.16 19.60
C GLY A 7 -3.07 -31.72 19.19
N ALA A 8 -2.50 -31.56 18.00
CA ALA A 8 -2.50 -30.29 17.29
C ALA A 8 -3.85 -30.15 16.59
N THR A 9 -4.77 -29.40 17.19
CA THR A 9 -5.95 -28.85 16.51
C THR A 9 -5.47 -27.84 15.47
N ARG A 10 -5.12 -28.36 14.30
CA ARG A 10 -4.91 -27.61 13.07
C ARG A 10 -6.29 -27.06 12.67
N SER A 11 -6.60 -25.84 13.10
CA SER A 11 -7.76 -25.12 12.59
C SER A 11 -7.43 -24.66 11.17
N THR A 12 -7.70 -25.56 10.22
CA THR A 12 -7.76 -25.27 8.80
C THR A 12 -8.96 -24.35 8.59
N LEU A 13 -8.71 -23.06 8.41
CA LEU A 13 -9.53 -22.29 7.47
C LEU A 13 -9.19 -22.85 6.08
N ASP A 14 -9.79 -24.01 5.80
CA ASP A 14 -9.87 -24.64 4.50
C ASP A 14 -10.43 -23.61 3.52
N GLY A 15 -9.95 -23.61 2.27
CA GLY A 15 -10.29 -22.66 1.21
C GLY A 15 -11.76 -22.66 0.75
N ARG A 16 -12.72 -22.74 1.67
CA ARG A 16 -14.12 -22.43 1.47
C ARG A 16 -14.23 -20.95 1.17
N SER A 17 -14.89 -20.64 0.06
CA SER A 17 -15.45 -19.30 -0.15
C SER A 17 -16.31 -18.98 1.07
N MET A 18 -15.96 -17.93 1.82
CA MET A 18 -16.80 -17.42 2.90
C MET A 18 -18.22 -17.19 2.39
N THR A 19 -19.20 -17.48 3.23
CA THR A 19 -20.60 -17.16 2.93
C THR A 19 -20.84 -15.66 3.08
N ASP A 20 -21.89 -15.14 2.44
CA ASP A 20 -22.29 -13.73 2.60
C ASP A 20 -22.53 -13.38 4.10
N HIS A 21 -23.00 -14.35 4.88
CA HIS A 21 -23.18 -14.21 6.33
C HIS A 21 -21.87 -14.05 7.09
N ASP A 22 -20.79 -14.71 6.66
CA ASP A 22 -19.47 -14.59 7.28
C ASP A 22 -18.84 -13.22 6.96
N LEU A 23 -19.07 -12.69 5.76
CA LEU A 23 -18.60 -11.36 5.35
C LEU A 23 -19.35 -10.22 6.06
N ALA A 24 -20.64 -10.38 6.31
CA ALA A 24 -21.41 -9.42 7.09
C ALA A 24 -20.86 -9.25 8.52
N ARG A 25 -20.21 -10.27 9.09
CA ARG A 25 -19.54 -10.16 10.41
C ARG A 25 -18.26 -9.34 10.36
N LEU A 26 -17.60 -9.28 9.20
CA LEU A 26 -16.37 -8.50 8.98
C LEU A 26 -16.65 -7.03 8.64
N LEU A 27 -17.91 -6.68 8.39
CA LEU A 27 -18.38 -5.36 8.04
C LEU A 27 -19.45 -4.92 9.07
N PRO A 28 -19.04 -4.30 10.18
CA PRO A 28 -19.99 -3.79 11.18
C PRO A 28 -21.07 -2.90 10.55
N VAL A 29 -22.34 -3.25 10.73
CA VAL A 29 -23.50 -2.58 10.10
C VAL A 29 -23.59 -1.10 10.49
N ASP A 30 -23.19 -0.75 11.72
CA ASP A 30 -23.13 0.63 12.20
C ASP A 30 -22.14 1.50 11.41
N ARG A 31 -21.17 0.88 10.73
CA ARG A 31 -20.15 1.56 9.93
C ARG A 31 -20.42 1.50 8.44
N PHE A 32 -20.85 0.33 7.95
CA PHE A 32 -20.93 0.06 6.51
C PHE A 32 -22.37 0.02 5.97
N GLY A 33 -23.37 -0.02 6.85
CA GLY A 33 -24.77 -0.27 6.46
C GLY A 33 -24.97 -1.71 5.98
N ASP A 34 -26.05 -1.95 5.23
CA ASP A 34 -26.36 -3.28 4.74
C ASP A 34 -25.46 -3.65 3.55
N VAL A 35 -25.06 -4.92 3.51
CA VAL A 35 -24.32 -5.49 2.38
C VAL A 35 -25.29 -5.72 1.22
N ARG A 36 -25.07 -5.02 0.11
CA ARG A 36 -25.92 -5.08 -1.09
C ARG A 36 -25.46 -6.13 -2.09
N SER A 37 -24.15 -6.33 -2.22
CA SER A 37 -23.59 -7.38 -3.08
C SER A 37 -22.17 -7.75 -2.68
N VAL A 38 -21.83 -9.02 -2.87
CA VAL A 38 -20.49 -9.56 -2.68
C VAL A 38 -20.04 -10.24 -3.97
N LYS A 39 -18.80 -9.98 -4.37
CA LYS A 39 -18.12 -10.73 -5.43
C LYS A 39 -16.74 -11.16 -4.96
N SER A 40 -16.53 -12.47 -4.88
CA SER A 40 -15.22 -13.05 -4.59
C SER A 40 -14.30 -13.00 -5.81
N PHE A 41 -13.02 -12.71 -5.59
CA PHE A 41 -11.98 -12.94 -6.58
C PHE A 41 -11.26 -14.25 -6.28
N PRO A 42 -11.01 -15.10 -7.28
CA PRO A 42 -10.24 -16.32 -7.08
C PRO A 42 -8.86 -15.97 -6.50
N HIS A 43 -8.49 -16.69 -5.43
CA HIS A 43 -7.30 -16.48 -4.63
C HIS A 43 -6.07 -16.13 -5.48
N GLY A 44 -5.45 -14.98 -5.19
CA GLY A 44 -4.10 -14.69 -5.66
C GLY A 44 -3.09 -15.66 -5.05
N LEU A 45 -1.85 -15.63 -5.53
CA LEU A 45 -0.76 -16.48 -5.03
C LEU A 45 -0.46 -16.28 -3.52
N SER A 46 -1.02 -15.24 -2.89
CA SER A 46 -0.87 -14.91 -1.47
C SER A 46 -1.73 -15.75 -0.53
N GLY A 47 -2.69 -16.52 -1.05
CA GLY A 47 -3.62 -17.29 -0.21
C GLY A 47 -4.63 -16.43 0.57
N ALA A 48 -4.64 -15.11 0.36
CA ALA A 48 -5.66 -14.22 0.91
C ALA A 48 -6.97 -14.34 0.13
N ALA A 49 -8.09 -14.31 0.85
CA ALA A 49 -9.41 -14.17 0.24
C ALA A 49 -9.71 -12.68 0.04
N VAL A 50 -10.10 -12.31 -1.18
CA VAL A 50 -10.37 -10.91 -1.55
C VAL A 50 -11.78 -10.81 -2.13
N TYR A 51 -12.55 -9.86 -1.62
CA TYR A 51 -13.95 -9.64 -1.96
C TYR A 51 -14.17 -8.19 -2.36
N ASP A 52 -14.86 -8.00 -3.47
CA ASP A 52 -15.52 -6.75 -3.84
C ASP A 52 -16.87 -6.71 -3.13
N VAL A 53 -17.10 -5.69 -2.30
CA VAL A 53 -18.32 -5.59 -1.51
C VAL A 53 -18.96 -4.22 -1.71
N ALA A 54 -20.20 -4.23 -2.18
CA ALA A 54 -21.03 -3.03 -2.23
C ALA A 54 -21.93 -3.00 -1.00
N THR A 55 -21.97 -1.85 -0.34
CA THR A 55 -22.77 -1.60 0.87
C THR A 55 -23.55 -0.30 0.72
N ASP A 56 -24.40 0.05 1.66
CA ASP A 56 -25.07 1.36 1.66
C ASP A 56 -24.08 2.52 1.84
N ALA A 57 -22.99 2.31 2.58
CA ALA A 57 -21.95 3.32 2.80
C ALA A 57 -20.99 3.51 1.61
N GLY A 58 -20.98 2.58 0.64
CA GLY A 58 -20.13 2.64 -0.54
C GLY A 58 -19.57 1.29 -0.98
N ASP A 59 -18.58 1.35 -1.87
CA ASP A 59 -17.90 0.18 -2.43
C ASP A 59 -16.54 -0.04 -1.76
N PHE A 60 -16.29 -1.28 -1.35
CA PHE A 60 -15.13 -1.67 -0.57
C PHE A 60 -14.45 -2.91 -1.15
N VAL A 61 -13.16 -3.04 -0.85
CA VAL A 61 -12.41 -4.28 -1.00
C VAL A 61 -12.13 -4.82 0.39
N VAL A 62 -12.68 -6.00 0.67
CA VAL A 62 -12.42 -6.76 1.90
C VAL A 62 -11.35 -7.80 1.60
N ARG A 63 -10.28 -7.77 2.37
CA ARG A 63 -9.18 -8.73 2.28
C ARG A 63 -9.04 -9.45 3.61
N VAL A 64 -9.19 -10.76 3.58
CA VAL A 64 -8.99 -11.64 4.74
C VAL A 64 -7.70 -12.40 4.51
N LEU A 65 -6.71 -12.15 5.38
CA LEU A 65 -5.47 -12.92 5.31
C LEU A 65 -5.66 -14.26 6.02
N GLY A 66 -5.26 -15.33 5.34
CA GLY A 66 -5.28 -16.68 5.89
C GLY A 66 -4.34 -16.84 7.10
N ALA A 67 -4.26 -18.07 7.61
CA ALA A 67 -3.38 -18.39 8.74
C ALA A 67 -1.91 -18.07 8.40
N THR A 68 -1.42 -16.96 8.93
CA THR A 68 -0.03 -16.50 8.89
C THR A 68 0.53 -16.42 10.32
N ASP A 69 1.84 -16.30 10.49
CA ASP A 69 2.39 -15.93 11.80
C ASP A 69 2.05 -14.45 12.14
N ASP A 70 2.04 -14.14 13.44
CA ASP A 70 1.70 -12.79 13.93
C ASP A 70 2.70 -11.73 13.43
N ASP A 71 3.98 -12.09 13.33
CA ASP A 71 5.01 -11.17 12.85
C ASP A 71 4.79 -10.73 11.40
N LEU A 72 4.38 -11.64 10.52
CA LEU A 72 4.07 -11.32 9.13
C LEU A 72 2.82 -10.45 9.03
N TRP A 73 1.78 -10.75 9.82
CA TRP A 73 0.59 -9.90 9.91
C TRP A 73 0.95 -8.48 10.37
N HIS A 74 1.72 -8.35 11.45
CA HIS A 74 2.14 -7.05 11.97
C HIS A 74 2.98 -6.26 10.97
N ARG A 75 3.86 -6.94 10.22
CA ARG A 75 4.64 -6.33 9.14
C ARG A 75 3.73 -5.81 8.01
N GLN A 76 2.79 -6.62 7.55
CA GLN A 76 1.87 -6.26 6.48
C GLN A 76 0.97 -5.09 6.88
N ILE A 77 0.37 -5.13 8.07
CA ILE A 77 -0.55 -4.06 8.51
C ILE A 77 0.19 -2.75 8.79
N THR A 78 1.43 -2.82 9.27
CA THR A 78 2.29 -1.63 9.48
C THR A 78 2.58 -0.94 8.15
N MET A 79 3.01 -1.69 7.13
CA MET A 79 3.21 -1.12 5.80
C MET A 79 1.89 -0.56 5.26
N LEU A 80 0.81 -1.33 5.33
CA LEU A 80 -0.46 -0.95 4.71
C LEU A 80 -1.04 0.34 5.30
N ARG A 81 -0.98 0.51 6.63
CA ARG A 81 -1.33 1.77 7.31
C ARG A 81 -0.45 2.92 6.81
N LEU A 82 0.87 2.73 6.80
CA LEU A 82 1.82 3.75 6.34
C LEU A 82 1.52 4.24 4.90
N VAL A 83 1.26 3.33 3.97
CA VAL A 83 1.01 3.69 2.57
C VAL A 83 -0.41 4.21 2.31
N ALA A 84 -1.39 3.82 3.13
CA ALA A 84 -2.74 4.36 3.07
C ALA A 84 -2.78 5.79 3.62
N ASP A 85 -2.14 6.05 4.77
CA ASP A 85 -2.02 7.38 5.37
C ASP A 85 -1.29 8.36 4.45
N ALA A 86 -0.30 7.84 3.71
CA ALA A 86 0.41 8.59 2.70
C ALA A 86 -0.39 8.75 1.38
N ALA A 87 -1.63 8.26 1.30
CA ALA A 87 -2.43 8.22 0.07
C ALA A 87 -1.60 7.70 -1.11
N ILE A 88 -1.05 6.50 -0.98
CA ILE A 88 -0.36 5.72 -2.03
C ILE A 88 -1.15 4.43 -2.29
N ALA A 89 -1.61 3.79 -1.22
CA ALA A 89 -2.61 2.73 -1.27
C ALA A 89 -4.03 3.29 -1.06
N PRO A 90 -5.08 2.55 -1.44
CA PRO A 90 -6.45 2.94 -1.14
C PRO A 90 -6.66 3.18 0.37
N PRO A 91 -7.47 4.16 0.77
CA PRO A 91 -7.76 4.43 2.18
C PRO A 91 -8.29 3.19 2.91
N LEU A 92 -7.84 2.97 4.14
CA LEU A 92 -8.36 1.92 5.01
C LEU A 92 -9.64 2.41 5.69
N ALA A 93 -10.74 1.70 5.47
CA ALA A 93 -12.03 1.97 6.10
C ALA A 93 -12.16 1.24 7.45
N TRP A 94 -11.54 0.06 7.56
CA TRP A 94 -11.55 -0.76 8.77
C TRP A 94 -10.41 -1.77 8.77
N VAL A 95 -9.94 -2.11 9.97
CA VAL A 95 -9.01 -3.21 10.21
C VAL A 95 -9.53 -3.97 11.41
N ASP A 96 -9.78 -5.27 11.23
CA ASP A 96 -10.07 -6.19 12.32
C ASP A 96 -8.81 -7.04 12.54
N GLU A 97 -8.08 -6.78 13.62
CA GLU A 97 -6.86 -7.52 13.94
C GLU A 97 -7.16 -8.95 14.42
N GLY A 98 -8.30 -9.18 15.06
CA GLY A 98 -8.71 -10.50 15.53
C GLY A 98 -9.10 -11.43 14.38
N ALA A 99 -9.81 -10.89 13.39
CA ALA A 99 -10.16 -11.60 12.16
C ALA A 99 -9.12 -11.45 11.04
N ARG A 100 -8.00 -10.75 11.29
CA ARG A 100 -6.94 -10.40 10.31
C ARG A 100 -7.50 -9.93 8.97
N THR A 101 -8.47 -9.04 9.08
CA THR A 101 -9.22 -8.51 7.95
C THR A 101 -8.89 -7.04 7.75
N VAL A 102 -8.70 -6.66 6.50
CA VAL A 102 -8.56 -5.27 6.09
C VAL A 102 -9.67 -4.91 5.12
N VAL A 103 -10.34 -3.80 5.38
CA VAL A 103 -11.34 -3.21 4.50
C VAL A 103 -10.79 -1.89 3.97
N SER A 104 -10.74 -1.77 2.65
CA SER A 104 -10.25 -0.57 1.97
C SER A 104 -11.31 -0.03 1.00
N VAL A 105 -11.28 1.27 0.74
CA VAL A 105 -12.15 1.88 -0.27
C VAL A 105 -11.81 1.31 -1.65
N LYS A 106 -12.83 0.92 -2.41
CA LYS A 106 -12.63 0.41 -3.77
C LYS A 106 -12.23 1.54 -4.72
N ILE A 107 -11.14 1.34 -5.45
CA ILE A 107 -10.72 2.22 -6.54
C ILE A 107 -11.14 1.60 -7.87
N ALA A 108 -11.89 2.35 -8.67
CA ALA A 108 -12.32 1.92 -9.99
C ALA A 108 -11.22 2.14 -11.04
N GLY A 109 -11.10 1.22 -11.99
CA GLY A 109 -10.27 1.40 -13.20
C GLY A 109 -8.88 0.76 -13.10
N PRO A 110 -8.54 -0.22 -13.96
CA PRO A 110 -7.19 -0.77 -14.00
C PRO A 110 -6.27 0.13 -14.86
N LEU A 111 -4.99 0.29 -14.46
CA LEU A 111 -4.01 1.09 -15.21
C LEU A 111 -3.89 0.73 -16.70
N PRO A 112 -3.91 -0.55 -17.12
CA PRO A 112 -3.84 -0.92 -18.55
C PRO A 112 -4.85 -0.18 -19.45
N THR A 113 -6.06 0.10 -18.98
CA THR A 113 -7.06 0.86 -19.74
C THR A 113 -6.60 2.29 -20.00
N ALA A 114 -6.00 2.95 -19.02
CA ALA A 114 -5.46 4.30 -19.17
C ALA A 114 -4.21 4.34 -20.06
N LEU A 115 -3.45 3.25 -20.10
CA LEU A 115 -2.25 3.17 -20.95
C LEU A 115 -2.60 2.96 -22.44
N VAL A 116 -3.74 2.38 -22.79
CA VAL A 116 -4.13 2.25 -24.20
C VAL A 116 -4.70 3.55 -24.77
N ASP A 117 -5.34 4.38 -23.94
CA ASP A 117 -5.85 5.70 -24.33
C ASP A 117 -4.69 6.73 -24.47
N PRO A 118 -4.42 7.27 -25.68
CA PRO A 118 -3.38 8.28 -25.88
C PRO A 118 -3.58 9.56 -25.07
N ALA A 119 -4.84 9.94 -24.76
CA ALA A 119 -5.15 11.15 -24.01
C ALA A 119 -4.87 11.00 -22.50
N ALA A 120 -5.11 9.82 -21.94
CA ALA A 120 -4.85 9.52 -20.53
C ALA A 120 -3.40 9.06 -20.27
N ARG A 121 -2.75 8.39 -21.23
CA ARG A 121 -1.44 7.74 -21.06
C ARG A 121 -0.36 8.63 -20.43
N PRO A 122 -0.10 9.87 -20.89
CA PRO A 122 0.95 10.69 -20.29
C PRO A 122 0.70 10.99 -18.80
N ARG A 123 -0.56 11.28 -18.42
CA ARG A 123 -0.96 11.54 -17.03
C ARG A 123 -0.84 10.28 -16.17
N ALA A 124 -1.25 9.14 -16.72
CA ALA A 124 -1.14 7.85 -16.03
C ALA A 124 0.33 7.50 -15.72
N ILE A 125 1.23 7.63 -16.70
CA ILE A 125 2.67 7.37 -16.51
C ILE A 125 3.26 8.35 -15.50
N ALA A 126 2.96 9.64 -15.62
CA ALA A 126 3.45 10.65 -14.67
C ALA A 126 3.01 10.34 -13.24
N SER A 127 1.76 9.90 -13.06
CA SER A 127 1.24 9.54 -11.74
C SER A 127 1.91 8.30 -11.16
N VAL A 128 2.25 7.28 -11.98
CA VAL A 128 3.07 6.13 -11.53
C VAL A 128 4.41 6.60 -10.97
N VAL A 129 5.13 7.42 -11.73
CA VAL A 129 6.45 7.93 -11.32
C VAL A 129 6.34 8.75 -10.05
N GLU A 130 5.37 9.65 -9.96
CA GLU A 130 5.14 10.48 -8.78
C GLU A 130 4.81 9.62 -7.55
N THR A 131 3.97 8.60 -7.72
CA THR A 131 3.55 7.71 -6.63
C THR A 131 4.71 6.87 -6.11
N LEU A 132 5.55 6.34 -6.99
CA LEU A 132 6.78 5.65 -6.61
C LEU A 132 7.77 6.59 -5.93
N ALA A 133 7.93 7.82 -6.43
CA ALA A 133 8.79 8.81 -5.80
C ALA A 133 8.30 9.22 -4.40
N ARG A 134 6.98 9.22 -4.17
CA ARG A 134 6.38 9.46 -2.84
C ARG A 134 6.63 8.26 -1.92
N LEU A 135 6.43 7.04 -2.42
CA LEU A 135 6.70 5.80 -1.69
C LEU A 135 8.15 5.74 -1.21
N HIS A 136 9.12 6.00 -2.08
CA HIS A 136 10.55 5.93 -1.74
C HIS A 136 11.02 7.01 -0.75
N ARG A 137 10.18 8.04 -0.49
CA ARG A 137 10.46 9.09 0.49
C ARG A 137 9.76 8.87 1.83
N LEU A 138 8.97 7.81 1.98
CA LEU A 138 8.34 7.51 3.26
C LEU A 138 9.39 7.17 4.33
N PRO A 139 9.10 7.42 5.61
CA PRO A 139 9.95 6.97 6.69
C PRO A 139 10.19 5.46 6.62
N SER A 140 11.44 5.04 6.86
CA SER A 140 11.81 3.63 6.89
C SER A 140 11.62 2.99 8.27
N ALA A 141 11.38 3.80 9.31
CA ALA A 141 11.18 3.31 10.66
C ALA A 141 9.96 2.38 10.75
N GLY A 142 10.15 1.19 11.35
CA GLY A 142 9.09 0.19 11.49
C GLY A 142 8.80 -0.64 10.23
N VAL A 143 9.42 -0.32 9.09
CA VAL A 143 9.31 -1.13 7.87
C VAL A 143 10.37 -2.22 7.89
N SER A 144 9.96 -3.48 7.70
CA SER A 144 10.89 -4.60 7.67
C SER A 144 11.70 -4.65 6.37
N PRO A 145 12.96 -5.14 6.42
CA PRO A 145 13.72 -5.46 5.22
C PRO A 145 12.99 -6.48 4.35
N ALA A 146 13.09 -6.30 3.02
CA ALA A 146 12.66 -7.27 2.04
C ALA A 146 13.83 -7.67 1.14
N ASP A 147 13.89 -8.96 0.80
CA ASP A 147 14.90 -9.52 -0.08
C ASP A 147 14.27 -10.15 -1.33
N PRO A 148 13.92 -9.31 -2.33
CA PRO A 148 13.30 -9.78 -3.57
C PRO A 148 14.23 -10.71 -4.37
N THR A 149 15.54 -10.55 -4.23
CA THR A 149 16.55 -11.40 -4.89
C THR A 149 16.58 -12.81 -4.33
N SER A 150 16.56 -12.99 -3.01
CA SER A 150 16.42 -14.32 -2.38
C SER A 150 15.08 -14.95 -2.70
N MET A 151 13.99 -14.16 -2.74
CA MET A 151 12.68 -14.65 -3.18
C MET A 151 12.72 -15.16 -4.63
N ALA A 152 13.32 -14.39 -5.54
CA ALA A 152 13.48 -14.78 -6.94
C ALA A 152 14.35 -16.03 -7.09
N ARG A 153 15.47 -16.13 -6.36
CA ARG A 153 16.37 -17.29 -6.34
C ARG A 153 15.66 -18.54 -5.85
N GLY A 154 14.94 -18.43 -4.73
CA GLY A 154 14.16 -19.55 -4.17
C GLY A 154 13.04 -20.01 -5.12
N LEU A 155 12.36 -19.07 -5.80
CA LEU A 155 11.40 -19.43 -6.84
C LEU A 155 12.07 -20.14 -8.02
N TRP A 156 13.19 -19.61 -8.52
CA TRP A 156 13.94 -20.23 -9.61
C TRP A 156 14.36 -21.65 -9.26
N LEU A 157 14.96 -21.89 -8.09
CA LEU A 157 15.39 -23.22 -7.62
C LEU A 157 14.22 -24.23 -7.59
N ARG A 158 13.04 -23.81 -7.12
CA ARG A 158 11.86 -24.67 -7.06
C ARG A 158 11.27 -24.98 -8.43
N GLN A 159 11.39 -24.08 -9.40
CA GLN A 159 10.80 -24.26 -10.73
C GLN A 159 11.78 -24.93 -11.69
N SER A 160 13.09 -24.69 -11.56
CA SER A 160 14.12 -25.19 -12.48
C SER A 160 14.26 -26.70 -12.47
N VAL A 161 13.90 -27.35 -11.36
CA VAL A 161 13.90 -28.81 -11.21
C VAL A 161 12.64 -29.50 -11.76
N LYS A 162 11.61 -28.72 -12.18
CA LYS A 162 10.36 -29.31 -12.64
C LYS A 162 10.46 -29.76 -14.11
N PRO A 163 9.81 -30.88 -14.48
CA PRO A 163 9.69 -31.28 -15.87
C PRO A 163 9.11 -30.15 -16.73
N GLY A 164 9.69 -29.93 -17.92
CA GLY A 164 9.25 -28.88 -18.84
C GLY A 164 9.74 -27.47 -18.49
N PHE A 165 10.62 -27.32 -17.48
CA PHE A 165 11.27 -26.03 -17.25
C PHE A 165 12.10 -25.62 -18.49
N PRO A 166 11.95 -24.38 -19.01
CA PRO A 166 12.60 -24.02 -20.26
C PRO A 166 14.12 -23.93 -20.10
N ALA A 167 14.88 -24.68 -20.91
CA ALA A 167 16.34 -24.69 -20.87
C ALA A 167 16.96 -23.29 -21.04
N TRP A 168 16.34 -22.41 -21.84
CA TRP A 168 16.79 -21.03 -22.03
C TRP A 168 16.74 -20.18 -20.75
N ALA A 169 15.95 -20.59 -19.74
CA ALA A 169 15.80 -19.88 -18.47
C ALA A 169 16.81 -20.36 -17.41
N LEU A 170 17.60 -21.40 -17.68
CA LEU A 170 18.63 -21.89 -16.76
C LEU A 170 19.70 -20.84 -16.43
N PRO A 171 20.22 -20.04 -17.38
CA PRO A 171 21.19 -18.98 -17.08
C PRO A 171 20.64 -17.85 -16.20
N ALA A 172 19.34 -17.82 -15.91
CA ALA A 172 18.75 -16.77 -15.06
C ALA A 172 19.28 -16.82 -13.61
N ALA A 173 19.74 -17.97 -13.11
CA ALA A 173 20.34 -18.07 -11.78
C ALA A 173 21.55 -17.15 -11.63
N GLU A 174 22.46 -17.15 -12.60
CA GLU A 174 23.65 -16.27 -12.60
C GLU A 174 23.27 -14.79 -12.68
N GLN A 175 22.16 -14.46 -13.37
CA GLN A 175 21.65 -13.09 -13.43
C GLN A 175 21.07 -12.64 -12.09
N ILE A 176 20.35 -13.53 -11.40
CA ILE A 176 19.82 -13.28 -10.06
C ILE A 176 20.97 -13.07 -9.08
N ASP A 177 21.99 -13.92 -9.13
CA ASP A 177 23.15 -13.84 -8.23
C ASP A 177 23.96 -12.55 -8.48
N ARG A 178 24.17 -12.16 -9.75
CA ARG A 178 24.80 -10.87 -10.09
C ARG A 178 23.98 -9.67 -9.61
N ALA A 179 22.65 -9.72 -9.78
CA ALA A 179 21.78 -8.66 -9.30
C ALA A 179 21.84 -8.57 -7.77
N ALA A 180 21.87 -9.69 -7.05
CA ALA A 180 22.01 -9.71 -5.60
C ALA A 180 23.30 -9.01 -5.16
N THR A 181 24.45 -9.37 -5.73
CA THR A 181 25.73 -8.71 -5.43
C THR A 181 25.67 -7.20 -5.67
N MET A 182 25.16 -6.77 -6.84
CA MET A 182 25.06 -5.33 -7.15
C MET A 182 24.15 -4.56 -6.18
N LEU A 183 23.09 -5.19 -5.67
CA LEU A 183 22.15 -4.56 -4.74
C LEU A 183 22.67 -4.57 -3.28
N ASP A 184 23.50 -5.56 -2.92
CA ASP A 184 24.18 -5.62 -1.63
C ASP A 184 25.28 -4.57 -1.51
N ASP A 185 25.98 -4.28 -2.62
CA ASP A 185 27.04 -3.26 -2.68
C ASP A 185 26.50 -1.82 -2.57
N ASP A 186 25.20 -1.60 -2.77
CA ASP A 186 24.56 -0.29 -2.62
C ASP A 186 23.79 -0.22 -1.29
N PRO A 187 24.14 0.67 -0.36
CA PRO A 187 23.52 0.72 0.97
C PRO A 187 22.12 1.36 0.98
N ARG A 188 21.65 1.94 -0.14
CA ARG A 188 20.36 2.63 -0.16
C ARG A 188 19.22 1.64 0.09
N ARG A 189 18.37 1.97 1.06
CA ARG A 189 17.16 1.21 1.37
C ARG A 189 15.99 2.19 1.48
N VAL A 190 14.91 1.92 0.77
CA VAL A 190 13.68 2.72 0.76
C VAL A 190 12.46 1.79 0.86
N PRO A 191 11.35 2.27 1.44
CA PRO A 191 10.08 1.57 1.36
C PRO A 191 9.73 1.33 -0.12
N SER A 192 9.42 0.09 -0.46
CA SER A 192 9.20 -0.34 -1.84
C SER A 192 8.08 -1.36 -1.90
N HIS A 193 7.38 -1.40 -3.04
CA HIS A 193 6.26 -2.33 -3.26
C HIS A 193 6.72 -3.74 -3.64
N ASN A 194 7.82 -3.86 -4.37
CA ASN A 194 8.46 -5.11 -4.82
C ASN A 194 7.65 -6.04 -5.75
N ASP A 195 6.39 -5.71 -6.08
CA ASP A 195 5.58 -6.43 -7.07
C ASP A 195 4.76 -5.47 -7.95
N MET A 196 5.48 -4.56 -8.61
CA MET A 196 4.91 -3.54 -9.51
C MET A 196 4.47 -4.13 -10.85
N ASN A 197 3.54 -5.07 -10.82
CA ASN A 197 2.88 -5.57 -12.03
C ASN A 197 1.65 -4.69 -12.36
N PRO A 198 1.21 -4.60 -13.64
CA PRO A 198 0.10 -3.72 -14.01
C PRO A 198 -1.25 -4.03 -13.37
N THR A 199 -1.45 -5.25 -12.84
CA THR A 199 -2.68 -5.61 -12.12
C THR A 199 -2.70 -5.08 -10.68
N ASN A 200 -1.54 -4.70 -10.14
CA ASN A 200 -1.39 -4.09 -8.82
C ASN A 200 -1.40 -2.56 -8.86
N VAL A 201 -1.69 -1.97 -10.03
CA VAL A 201 -1.79 -0.53 -10.21
C VAL A 201 -3.18 -0.16 -10.74
N LEU A 202 -3.91 0.58 -9.92
CA LEU A 202 -5.25 1.09 -10.22
C LEU A 202 -5.15 2.54 -10.67
N TRP A 203 -6.07 2.99 -11.50
CA TRP A 203 -6.14 4.35 -12.05
C TRP A 203 -7.56 4.89 -11.93
N ASP A 204 -7.75 5.92 -11.11
CA ASP A 204 -9.07 6.50 -10.80
C ASP A 204 -9.55 7.57 -11.81
N GLY A 205 -8.82 7.77 -12.91
CA GLY A 205 -9.06 8.86 -13.88
C GLY A 205 -8.15 10.07 -13.67
N THR A 206 -7.56 10.21 -12.49
CA THR A 206 -6.75 11.36 -12.08
C THR A 206 -5.34 10.95 -11.62
N ARG A 207 -5.24 9.89 -10.81
CA ARG A 207 -4.00 9.39 -10.22
C ARG A 207 -4.01 7.88 -10.07
N VAL A 208 -2.82 7.31 -9.85
CA VAL A 208 -2.68 5.89 -9.54
C VAL A 208 -2.79 5.58 -8.06
N TRP A 209 -3.13 4.33 -7.78
CA TRP A 209 -3.13 3.71 -6.47
C TRP A 209 -2.44 2.36 -6.57
N LEU A 210 -1.64 2.00 -5.56
CA LEU A 210 -0.96 0.71 -5.51
C LEU A 210 -1.68 -0.22 -4.53
N VAL A 211 -1.85 -1.47 -4.96
CA VAL A 211 -2.53 -2.52 -4.17
C VAL A 211 -1.67 -3.78 -4.12
N ASP A 212 -2.01 -4.69 -3.21
CA ASP A 212 -1.31 -5.95 -3.01
C ASP A 212 0.15 -5.79 -2.52
N TRP A 213 0.27 -5.39 -1.25
CA TRP A 213 1.52 -5.01 -0.60
C TRP A 213 2.28 -6.17 0.04
N ASP A 214 2.00 -7.43 -0.29
CA ASP A 214 2.58 -8.59 0.41
C ASP A 214 4.09 -8.72 0.24
N ALA A 215 4.61 -8.35 -0.93
CA ALA A 215 6.04 -8.40 -1.21
C ALA A 215 6.79 -7.17 -0.67
N SER A 216 6.09 -6.20 -0.09
CA SER A 216 6.64 -4.90 0.24
C SER A 216 7.62 -4.94 1.41
N GLY A 217 8.50 -3.94 1.46
CA GLY A 217 9.46 -3.77 2.53
C GLY A 217 10.57 -2.79 2.16
N LEU A 218 11.58 -2.67 3.02
CA LEU A 218 12.79 -1.91 2.72
C LEU A 218 13.66 -2.69 1.76
N THR A 219 13.85 -2.15 0.55
CA THR A 219 14.81 -2.67 -0.41
C THR A 219 15.46 -1.53 -1.18
N HIS A 220 16.31 -1.86 -2.13
CA HIS A 220 16.97 -0.90 -2.99
C HIS A 220 15.96 -0.15 -3.88
N PRO A 221 16.12 1.17 -4.12
CA PRO A 221 15.19 1.99 -4.91
C PRO A 221 15.03 1.57 -6.37
N TYR A 222 15.95 0.75 -6.88
CA TYR A 222 15.81 0.03 -8.14
C TYR A 222 15.48 -1.43 -7.81
N PRO A 223 14.22 -1.75 -7.44
CA PRO A 223 13.85 -3.14 -7.26
C PRO A 223 14.00 -3.85 -8.61
N PRO A 224 14.37 -5.15 -8.62
CA PRO A 224 14.41 -5.92 -9.84
C PRO A 224 13.02 -5.87 -10.48
N LEU A 225 12.89 -5.13 -11.59
CA LEU A 225 11.62 -4.95 -12.29
C LEU A 225 11.12 -6.34 -12.72
N ARG A 226 10.05 -6.81 -12.07
CA ARG A 226 9.39 -8.06 -12.43
C ARG A 226 8.66 -7.86 -13.77
N ARG A 227 9.33 -8.19 -14.87
CA ARG A 227 8.70 -8.26 -16.19
C ARG A 227 7.79 -9.50 -16.26
N ARG A 228 6.48 -9.33 -16.06
CA ARG A 228 5.51 -10.33 -16.51
C ARG A 228 5.37 -10.16 -18.03
N ARG A 229 5.78 -11.16 -18.80
CA ARG A 229 5.64 -11.17 -20.26
C ARG A 229 4.15 -11.31 -20.61
N GLY A 230 3.59 -10.36 -21.35
CA GLY A 230 2.19 -10.41 -21.81
C GLY A 230 1.62 -9.12 -22.38
N THR A 231 2.18 -7.95 -22.06
CA THR A 231 1.63 -6.67 -22.51
C THR A 231 2.74 -5.74 -22.99
N LEU A 232 2.66 -5.37 -24.28
CA LEU A 232 3.50 -4.42 -25.01
C LEU A 232 4.95 -4.87 -25.28
N ALA A 233 5.11 -5.78 -26.24
CA ALA A 233 6.27 -5.69 -27.14
C ALA A 233 5.93 -4.65 -28.22
N PRO A 234 6.78 -3.64 -28.49
CA PRO A 234 6.66 -2.85 -29.71
C PRO A 234 6.80 -3.80 -30.90
N ARG A 235 5.82 -3.78 -31.81
CA ARG A 235 6.02 -4.28 -33.17
C ARG A 235 7.05 -3.35 -33.81
N GLU A 236 8.31 -3.75 -33.83
CA GLU A 236 9.27 -3.20 -34.80
C GLU A 236 8.89 -3.72 -36.17
N ALA A 237 8.00 -2.98 -36.83
CA ALA A 237 7.73 -3.13 -38.25
C ALA A 237 8.87 -2.46 -39.02
N GLY A 238 9.72 -3.30 -39.59
CA GLY A 238 10.35 -3.16 -40.90
C GLY A 238 10.96 -1.81 -41.28
N ARG A 239 12.29 -1.79 -41.37
CA ARG A 239 13.02 -1.34 -42.58
C ARG A 239 14.46 -1.84 -42.52
N ARG A 240 14.75 -2.82 -43.38
CA ARG A 240 16.10 -3.08 -43.88
C ARG A 240 16.20 -2.47 -45.28
N ASP A 241 17.41 -1.99 -45.55
CA ASP A 241 17.98 -1.48 -46.80
C ASP A 241 17.49 -0.06 -47.19
N ASP A 242 18.36 0.93 -47.42
CA ASP A 242 19.59 0.88 -48.19
C ASP A 242 20.57 2.04 -47.83
N HIS A 243 21.83 1.86 -48.26
CA HIS A 243 22.92 2.82 -48.48
C HIS A 243 24.10 2.92 -47.49
N ARG A 244 25.17 2.22 -47.93
CA ARG A 244 26.59 2.47 -47.71
C ARG A 244 27.03 3.87 -48.20
N ARG A 245 28.08 4.36 -47.52
CA ARG A 245 29.10 5.38 -47.90
C ARG A 245 28.92 6.80 -47.34
N ALA A 246 29.55 7.03 -46.19
CA ALA A 246 30.53 8.09 -45.89
C ALA A 246 30.85 7.91 -44.38
N GLY A 247 32.07 7.57 -43.96
CA GLY A 247 33.25 8.41 -44.08
C GLY A 247 33.20 9.48 -42.99
N GLY A 248 33.52 9.12 -41.75
CA GLY A 248 33.55 10.08 -40.63
C GLY A 248 33.89 9.41 -39.30
N ASP A 249 35.10 9.68 -38.82
CA ASP A 249 35.60 9.32 -37.49
C ASP A 249 34.65 9.77 -36.37
N PHE A 250 34.42 8.89 -35.39
CA PHE A 250 33.81 9.26 -34.11
C PHE A 250 34.73 8.84 -32.97
N PRO A 251 35.25 9.78 -32.15
CA PRO A 251 36.00 9.44 -30.96
C PRO A 251 35.06 9.02 -29.84
N GLY A 252 35.46 8.00 -29.09
CA GLY A 252 34.77 7.57 -27.88
C GLY A 252 34.78 8.66 -26.81
N THR A 253 33.65 8.83 -26.12
CA THR A 253 33.62 9.32 -24.75
C THR A 253 32.43 8.71 -24.01
N ALA A 254 32.73 8.21 -22.82
CA ALA A 254 31.76 7.75 -21.83
C ALA A 254 30.85 8.93 -21.42
N ALA A 255 29.56 8.83 -21.72
CA ALA A 255 28.56 9.74 -21.19
C ALA A 255 28.18 9.28 -19.78
N THR A 256 28.76 9.95 -18.79
CA THR A 256 28.34 9.92 -17.39
C THR A 256 26.87 10.31 -17.26
N TRP A 257 26.03 9.42 -16.74
CA TRP A 257 24.73 9.77 -16.18
C TRP A 257 24.96 10.72 -14.99
N ARG A 258 24.59 11.99 -15.12
CA ARG A 258 24.58 12.94 -14.00
C ARG A 258 23.26 12.83 -13.24
N ASP A 259 23.39 12.66 -11.94
CA ASP A 259 22.30 12.63 -10.96
C ASP A 259 21.65 14.03 -10.83
N PRO A 260 20.34 14.20 -11.12
CA PRO A 260 19.65 15.48 -10.98
C PRO A 260 19.33 15.87 -9.53
N LEU A 261 19.74 15.10 -8.51
CA LEU A 261 19.51 15.40 -7.10
C LEU A 261 20.64 16.16 -6.40
N ARG A 262 21.71 16.53 -7.11
CA ARG A 262 22.76 17.42 -6.62
C ARG A 262 22.79 18.72 -7.41
N ASP A 263 21.90 19.65 -7.09
CA ASP A 263 22.19 21.08 -7.21
C ASP A 263 21.35 21.86 -6.19
N ASP A 264 22.07 22.41 -5.22
CA ASP A 264 21.59 23.28 -4.15
C ASP A 264 21.25 24.65 -4.74
N VAL A 265 19.97 25.05 -4.68
CA VAL A 265 19.55 26.44 -4.93
C VAL A 265 18.73 26.95 -3.75
N SER A 266 19.36 27.90 -3.06
CA SER A 266 18.96 28.59 -1.83
C SER A 266 17.45 28.72 -1.55
N VAL A 267 17.10 28.35 -0.31
CA VAL A 267 15.78 28.46 0.33
C VAL A 267 15.32 29.93 0.51
N ALA A 268 16.18 30.92 0.27
CA ALA A 268 15.88 32.34 0.44
C ALA A 268 15.01 32.94 -0.70
N GLY A 269 15.06 32.37 -1.91
CA GLY A 269 14.35 32.92 -3.09
C GLY A 269 12.84 32.66 -3.14
N ARG A 270 12.36 31.54 -2.55
CA ARG A 270 10.94 31.13 -2.64
C ARG A 270 10.01 31.87 -1.66
N ARG A 271 10.53 32.34 -0.52
CA ARG A 271 9.71 33.03 0.51
C ARG A 271 9.23 34.43 0.06
N ARG A 272 9.91 35.10 -0.88
CA ARG A 272 9.47 36.41 -1.41
C ARG A 272 8.35 36.33 -2.44
N ARG A 273 8.22 35.23 -3.20
CA ARG A 273 7.15 35.11 -4.22
C ARG A 273 5.79 34.68 -3.63
N LEU A 274 5.77 33.92 -2.54
CA LEU A 274 4.51 33.49 -1.91
C LEU A 274 3.83 34.59 -1.08
N ARG A 275 4.56 35.59 -0.57
CA ARG A 275 3.96 36.75 0.13
C ARG A 275 3.27 37.75 -0.79
N ARG A 276 3.61 37.82 -2.09
CA ARG A 276 2.92 38.70 -3.06
C ARG A 276 1.64 38.10 -3.64
N ALA A 277 1.51 36.76 -3.67
CA ALA A 277 0.31 36.10 -4.18
C ALA A 277 -0.84 36.02 -3.15
N ALA A 278 -0.53 36.07 -1.84
CA ALA A 278 -1.53 36.03 -0.77
C ALA A 278 -2.21 37.39 -0.49
N ALA A 279 -1.68 38.50 -1.03
CA ALA A 279 -2.23 39.84 -0.84
C ALA A 279 -3.26 40.26 -1.91
N SER A 280 -3.40 39.52 -3.02
CA SER A 280 -4.29 39.89 -4.14
C SER A 280 -5.62 39.14 -4.20
N ARG A 281 -5.92 38.28 -3.21
CA ARG A 281 -7.15 37.44 -3.21
C ARG A 281 -8.15 37.77 -2.10
N ARG A 282 -8.01 38.91 -1.40
CA ARG A 282 -9.02 39.42 -0.48
C ARG A 282 -9.72 40.63 -1.09
N ARG A 283 -10.68 40.38 -1.99
CA ARG A 283 -11.77 41.30 -2.38
C ARG A 283 -12.57 40.60 -3.48
N THR A 284 -13.72 40.04 -3.09
CA THR A 284 -15.03 40.07 -3.78
C THR A 284 -15.93 39.01 -3.16
N ASP A 285 -16.82 39.48 -2.30
CA ASP A 285 -18.23 39.13 -2.02
C ASP A 285 -18.72 37.68 -2.12
N ALA A 286 -19.29 37.24 -1.00
CA ALA A 286 -20.26 36.16 -0.85
C ALA A 286 -21.66 36.59 -1.35
N PRO A 287 -22.57 35.63 -1.54
CA PRO A 287 -23.70 35.60 -0.61
C PRO A 287 -23.98 34.21 -0.01
N ALA A 288 -24.59 34.26 1.18
CA ALA A 288 -24.94 33.17 2.07
C ALA A 288 -26.30 32.54 1.76
N VAL A 289 -26.42 31.21 1.93
CA VAL A 289 -27.63 30.45 2.25
C VAL A 289 -27.16 29.20 3.01
N LEU A 290 -27.25 29.17 4.35
CA LEU A 290 -28.29 28.54 5.18
C LEU A 290 -28.17 27.00 5.30
N CYS A 291 -27.75 26.53 6.48
CA CYS A 291 -28.19 25.27 7.10
C CYS A 291 -27.70 25.22 8.56
N ASP A 292 -28.48 25.82 9.45
CA ASP A 292 -28.51 25.54 10.88
C ASP A 292 -29.49 24.39 11.12
N ALA A 293 -29.02 23.27 11.67
CA ALA A 293 -29.78 22.38 12.53
C ALA A 293 -28.85 21.26 13.01
N LEU A 294 -28.66 21.15 14.33
CA LEU A 294 -28.40 19.95 15.14
C LEU A 294 -27.66 20.34 16.43
N HIS A 295 -28.37 20.99 17.35
CA HIS A 295 -28.01 21.05 18.77
C HIS A 295 -29.27 20.83 19.61
N GLY A 296 -29.66 19.56 19.75
CA GLY A 296 -30.61 19.14 20.78
C GLY A 296 -29.89 18.91 22.09
N ARG A 297 -29.92 19.89 23.01
CA ARG A 297 -29.56 19.71 24.41
C ARG A 297 -30.84 19.54 25.24
N THR A 298 -30.87 18.47 26.02
CA THR A 298 -31.85 18.17 27.06
C THR A 298 -31.66 19.09 28.28
N PRO A 299 -32.73 19.38 29.06
CA PRO A 299 -32.61 20.09 30.33
C PRO A 299 -32.42 19.09 31.48
N HIS A 300 -31.38 19.31 32.29
CA HIS A 300 -31.24 18.69 33.61
C HIS A 300 -31.40 19.75 34.70
N ALA A 301 -32.15 19.38 35.72
CA ALA A 301 -32.56 20.17 36.88
C ALA A 301 -31.46 20.35 37.95
N ASP A 302 -31.75 21.31 38.82
CA ASP A 302 -31.31 21.51 40.22
C ASP A 302 -29.87 21.94 40.54
N GLY A 303 -29.78 23.00 41.36
CA GLY A 303 -28.55 23.40 42.03
C GLY A 303 -28.53 24.82 42.62
N SER A 304 -29.36 25.09 43.62
CA SER A 304 -29.19 26.16 44.62
C SER A 304 -29.52 25.48 45.96
N SER A 305 -28.74 25.52 47.04
CA SER A 305 -28.11 26.67 47.66
C SER A 305 -27.02 26.26 48.67
N ASP A 306 -26.18 27.25 48.94
CA ASP A 306 -25.13 27.44 49.93
C ASP A 306 -25.55 27.22 51.42
N VAL A 307 -24.52 27.13 52.29
CA VAL A 307 -24.44 27.49 53.73
C VAL A 307 -23.82 26.43 54.67
N ARG A 308 -22.49 26.56 54.84
CA ARG A 308 -21.67 26.68 56.08
C ARG A 308 -22.01 25.88 57.37
N ARG A 309 -21.00 25.14 57.87
CA ARG A 309 -20.32 25.25 59.20
C ARG A 309 -19.45 24.00 59.44
N ARG A 310 -18.11 24.13 59.45
CA ARG A 310 -17.20 24.33 60.61
C ARG A 310 -16.81 23.06 61.38
N ASP A 311 -15.49 22.95 61.56
CA ASP A 311 -14.71 22.34 62.66
C ASP A 311 -14.80 20.81 62.83
N ALA A 312 -13.76 20.03 62.52
CA ALA A 312 -12.46 19.87 63.18
C ALA A 312 -12.40 18.60 64.04
N ALA A 313 -11.28 17.87 63.87
CA ALA A 313 -10.69 16.86 64.76
C ALA A 313 -11.20 15.40 64.74
N ARG A 314 -10.27 14.52 64.29
CA ARG A 314 -9.83 13.20 64.83
C ARG A 314 -9.75 12.16 63.71
N ARG A 315 -8.55 11.91 63.17
CA ARG A 315 -7.56 10.91 63.64
C ARG A 315 -8.08 9.48 63.71
N ASN A 316 -7.35 8.63 62.98
CA ASN A 316 -6.94 7.25 63.22
C ASN A 316 -7.62 6.11 62.45
N ARG A 317 -6.75 5.50 61.63
CA ARG A 317 -6.45 4.06 61.52
C ARG A 317 -7.41 3.18 60.72
N LEU A 318 -7.02 2.99 59.46
CA LEU A 318 -6.95 1.66 58.85
C LEU A 318 -5.88 0.84 59.59
N THR A 319 -6.26 -0.33 60.10
CA THR A 319 -5.56 -1.63 60.04
C THR A 319 -6.24 -2.59 61.03
N SER A 320 -7.01 -3.55 60.54
CA SER A 320 -6.64 -4.97 60.53
C SER A 320 -7.87 -5.84 60.27
N ALA A 321 -7.76 -6.68 59.26
CA ALA A 321 -8.51 -7.92 59.11
C ALA A 321 -7.97 -8.99 60.08
N ALA A 322 -8.67 -10.14 60.11
CA ALA A 322 -8.54 -11.33 60.97
C ALA A 322 -9.33 -11.14 62.28
N THR A 323 -10.53 -11.71 62.41
CA THR A 323 -10.89 -13.14 62.36
C THR A 323 -12.39 -13.27 62.06
#